data_AF-G4CQX4-F1
#
_entry.id   AF-G4CQX4-F1
#
_cell.length_a   1.000
_cell.length_b   1.000
_cell.length_c   1.000
_cell.angle_alpha   90.00
_cell.angle_beta   90.00
_cell.angle_gamma   90.00
#
_symmetry.space_group_name_H-M   'P 1'
#
loop_
_entity.id
_entity.type
_entity.pdbx_description
1 polymer ?
#
loop_
_entity_poly.entity_id
_entity_poly.type
_entity_poly.pdbx_seq_one_letter_code
_entity_poly.pdbx_strand_id
1 'polypeptide(L)' 'MVAHNRQPVLTGDSVRSALREAVWAVRGKYPFEITAWVLMPDHLHTIWHLPENDADCSER' A
#
# COMPACT_ATOMS: atom_id res chain seq x y z
N MET A 1 5.72 -5.26 1.77
CA MET A 1 5.75 -4.68 3.14
C MET A 1 5.46 -5.78 4.15
N VAL A 2 6.11 -5.77 5.31
CA VAL A 2 5.88 -6.74 6.39
C VAL A 2 5.65 -5.97 7.69
N ALA A 3 4.66 -6.39 8.49
CA ALA A 3 4.37 -5.80 9.79
C ALA A 3 5.53 -6.03 10.77
N HIS A 4 5.71 -5.09 11.70
CA HIS A 4 6.74 -5.21 12.74
C HIS A 4 6.56 -6.53 13.52
N ASN A 5 7.66 -7.26 13.71
CA ASN A 5 7.67 -8.60 14.33
C ASN A 5 6.65 -9.58 13.73
N ARG A 6 6.26 -9.42 12.46
CA ARG A 6 5.24 -10.25 11.79
C ARG A 6 3.92 -10.35 12.56
N GLN A 7 3.56 -9.29 13.27
CA GLN A 7 2.30 -9.27 14.01
C GLN A 7 1.11 -9.37 13.03
N PRO A 8 0.10 -10.23 13.31
CA PRO A 8 -1.02 -10.48 12.40
C PRO A 8 -2.10 -9.39 12.47
N VAL A 9 -1.69 -8.12 12.36
CA VAL A 9 -2.55 -6.95 12.59
C VAL A 9 -3.24 -6.40 11.34
N LEU A 10 -2.73 -6.74 10.16
CA LEU A 10 -3.13 -6.08 8.91
C LEU A 10 -4.55 -6.45 8.46
N THR A 11 -5.08 -7.61 8.87
CA THR A 11 -6.44 -8.05 8.51
C THR A 11 -7.53 -7.54 9.45
N GLY A 12 -7.19 -6.84 10.54
CA GLY A 12 -8.17 -6.24 11.44
C GLY A 12 -8.94 -5.08 10.80
N ASP A 13 -10.24 -4.94 11.09
CA ASP A 13 -11.14 -3.98 10.42
C ASP A 13 -10.66 -2.53 10.48
N SER A 14 -10.16 -2.10 11.65
CA SER A 14 -9.63 -0.75 11.85
C SER A 14 -8.39 -0.50 10.99
N VAL A 15 -7.47 -1.48 10.93
CA VAL A 15 -6.23 -1.40 10.15
C VAL A 15 -6.53 -1.45 8.66
N ARG A 16 -7.44 -2.33 8.22
CA ARG A 16 -7.88 -2.41 6.82
C ARG A 16 -8.48 -1.08 6.34
N SER A 17 -9.32 -0.47 7.18
CA SER A 17 -9.94 0.82 6.87
C SER A 17 -8.89 1.92 6.80
N ALA A 18 -8.01 2.01 7.80
CA ALA A 18 -6.93 3.00 7.82
C ALA A 18 -5.97 2.86 6.62
N LEU A 19 -5.59 1.64 6.25
CA LEU A 19 -4.75 1.37 5.09
C LEU A 19 -5.40 1.83 3.79
N ARG A 20 -6.70 1.54 3.60
CA ARG A 20 -7.44 1.95 2.41
C ARG A 20 -7.51 3.48 2.30
N GLU A 21 -7.85 4.17 3.38
CA GLU A 21 -7.87 5.64 3.41
C GLU A 21 -6.48 6.22 3.12
N ALA A 22 -5.43 5.66 3.69
CA ALA A 22 -4.05 6.09 3.45
C ALA A 22 -3.66 5.95 1.97
N VAL A 23 -3.96 4.81 1.34
CA VAL A 23 -3.68 4.60 -0.09
C VAL A 23 -4.42 5.61 -0.95
N TRP A 24 -5.69 5.89 -0.65
CA TRP A 24 -6.49 6.86 -1.41
C TRP A 24 -5.97 8.29 -1.23
N ALA A 25 -5.57 8.65 -0.01
CA ALA A 25 -4.98 9.96 0.28
C ALA A 25 -3.65 10.15 -0.49
N VAL A 26 -2.80 9.13 -0.56
CA VAL A 26 -1.54 9.19 -1.32
C VAL A 26 -1.82 9.27 -2.82
N ARG A 27 -2.79 8.51 -3.36
CA ARG A 27 -3.17 8.59 -4.78
C ARG A 27 -3.67 9.96 -5.22
N GLY A 28 -4.25 10.72 -4.30
CA GLY A 28 -4.63 12.12 -4.57
C GLY A 28 -3.45 13.05 -4.80
N LYS A 29 -2.25 12.71 -4.30
CA LYS A 29 -1.02 13.50 -4.44
C LYS A 29 -0.06 12.93 -5.47
N TYR A 30 0.05 11.60 -5.52
CA TYR A 30 0.95 10.83 -6.38
C TYR A 30 0.09 9.84 -7.17
N PRO A 31 -0.31 10.19 -8.41
CA PRO A 31 -1.20 9.33 -9.18
C PRO A 31 -0.46 8.07 -9.63
N PHE A 32 -0.85 6.92 -9.07
CA PHE A 32 -0.44 5.61 -9.54
C PHE A 32 -1.66 4.71 -9.77
N GLU A 33 -1.49 3.70 -10.62
CA GLU A 33 -2.46 2.64 -10.85
C GLU A 33 -2.22 1.48 -9.89
N ILE A 34 -3.30 0.92 -9.36
CA ILE A 34 -3.26 -0.27 -8.51
C ILE A 34 -3.58 -1.47 -9.41
N THR A 35 -2.57 -2.19 -9.89
CA THR A 35 -2.79 -3.39 -10.71
C THR A 35 -3.29 -4.55 -9.84
N ALA A 36 -2.64 -4.78 -8.70
CA ALA A 36 -3.04 -5.81 -7.76
C ALA A 36 -2.46 -5.55 -6.37
N TRP A 37 -3.15 -6.04 -5.34
CA TRP A 37 -2.57 -6.18 -4.01
C TRP A 37 -3.23 -7.29 -3.22
N VAL A 38 -2.50 -7.86 -2.28
CA VAL A 38 -2.98 -8.92 -1.40
C VAL A 38 -2.59 -8.57 0.03
N LEU A 39 -3.58 -8.54 0.91
CA LEU A 39 -3.40 -8.30 2.32
C LEU A 39 -3.47 -9.63 3.08
N MET A 40 -2.36 -10.01 3.69
CA MET A 40 -2.26 -11.13 4.63
C MET A 40 -2.16 -10.58 6.06
N PRO A 41 -2.40 -11.41 7.09
CA PRO A 41 -2.43 -10.92 8.48
C PRO A 41 -1.20 -10.10 8.88
N ASP A 42 -0.01 -10.47 8.43
CA ASP A 42 1.26 -9.86 8.82
C ASP A 42 2.02 -9.19 7.65
N HIS A 43 1.55 -9.27 6.41
CA HIS A 43 2.23 -8.63 5.29
C HIS A 43 1.30 -8.23 4.12
N LEU A 44 1.80 -7.30 3.31
CA LEU A 44 1.11 -6.74 2.14
C LEU A 44 2.01 -6.89 0.91
N HIS A 45 1.47 -7.52 -0.13
CA HIS A 45 2.04 -7.54 -1.48
C HIS A 45 1.27 -6.61 -2.38
N THR A 46 1.98 -5.84 -3.19
CA THR A 46 1.40 -4.82 -4.06
C THR A 46 2.13 -4.78 -5.38
N ILE A 47 1.37 -4.59 -6.45
CA ILE A 47 1.83 -4.29 -7.80
C ILE A 47 1.16 -2.97 -8.17
N TRP A 48 1.96 -1.92 -8.26
CA TRP A 48 1.52 -0.59 -8.69
C TRP A 48 2.16 -0.28 -10.04
N HIS A 49 1.45 0.44 -10.89
CA HIS A 49 2.01 1.00 -12.11
C HIS A 49 2.11 2.52 -11.95
N LEU A 50 3.32 3.05 -12.16
CA LEU A 50 3.58 4.48 -12.14
C LEU A 50 3.40 5.03 -13.56
N PRO A 51 2.89 6.26 -13.72
CA PRO A 51 2.82 6.90 -15.03
C PRO A 51 4.23 7.09 -15.59
N GLU A 52 4.38 7.08 -16.92
CA GLU A 52 5.68 7.06 -17.61
C GLU A 52 6.63 8.21 -17.24
N ASN A 53 6.09 9.33 -16.73
CA ASN A 53 6.85 10.49 -16.28
C ASN A 53 7.14 10.53 -14.77
N ASP A 54 6.70 9.53 -14.00
CA ASP A 54 6.86 9.45 -12.55
C ASP A 54 7.77 8.26 -12.21
N ALA A 55 9.06 8.42 -12.53
CA ALA A 55 10.09 7.42 -12.31
C ALA A 55 10.65 7.43 -10.88
N ASP A 56 10.16 8.29 -9.99
CA ASP A 56 10.68 8.47 -8.63
C ASP A 56 10.10 7.45 -7.66
N CYS A 57 10.43 6.17 -7.87
CA CYS A 57 10.10 5.08 -6.94
C CYS A 57 11.18 4.86 -5.86
N SER A 58 11.87 5.91 -5.40
CA SER A 58 12.86 5.81 -4.31
C SER A 58 13.31 7.17 -3.77
N GLU A 59 12.41 7.94 -3.15
CA GLU A 59 12.87 8.88 -2.12
C GLU A 59 13.01 8.09 -0.79
N ARG A 60 14.26 8.01 -0.33
CA ARG A 60 14.80 7.13 0.73
C ARG A 60 14.09 7.18 2.07
#